data_AF-A0A3N2MNZ5-F1
#
_entry.id   AF-A0A3N2MNZ5-F1
#
_cell.length_a   1.000
_cell.length_b   1.000
_cell.length_c   1.000
_cell.angle_alpha   90.00
_cell.angle_beta   90.00
_cell.angle_gamma   90.00
#
_symmetry.space_group_name_H-M   'P 1'
#
loop_
_entity.id
_entity.type
_entity.pdbx_description
1 polymer ?
#
loop_
_entity_poly.entity_id
_entity_poly.type
_entity_poly.pdbx_seq_one_letter_code
_entity_poly.pdbx_strand_id
1 'polypeptide(L)'
;MDISNVKVYDLKESVIACRNAMRLEVPEYTDEEFEASLKRAIKLCEASKGPVKCHANFRTGIRVSFDIKYPNYISPEMQRYHWFDIVTSSSKMHRIMQMDFDKCCNQWVTQETIAQMKRLIAKYNEDKSEENFMTVLSNCPQGVMLFMRVSTNYEQLRTIYLQRKSHKLPEWRMFCEWIATLPYAKELIICE
;
A
#
# COMPACT_ATOMS: atom_id res chain seq x y z
N MET A 1 -5.69 -9.35 4.38
CA MET A 1 -4.61 -8.34 4.29
C MET A 1 -4.46 -7.71 5.65
N ASP A 2 -3.25 -7.33 6.04
CA ASP A 2 -2.97 -6.69 7.33
C ASP A 2 -1.98 -5.54 7.13
N ILE A 3 -2.19 -4.41 7.79
CA ILE A 3 -1.39 -3.19 7.64
C ILE A 3 -1.00 -2.68 9.02
N SER A 4 0.29 -2.42 9.20
CA SER A 4 0.86 -2.03 10.49
C SER A 4 2.01 -1.04 10.32
N ASN A 5 2.58 -0.56 11.42
CA ASN A 5 3.74 0.34 11.43
C ASN A 5 3.59 1.57 10.53
N VAL A 6 2.37 2.14 10.54
CA VAL A 6 1.97 3.28 9.72
C VAL A 6 2.62 4.56 10.26
N LYS A 7 3.19 5.35 9.35
CA LYS A 7 3.72 6.68 9.61
C LYS A 7 3.24 7.62 8.51
N VAL A 8 2.71 8.76 8.91
CA VAL A 8 2.32 9.86 8.03
C VAL A 8 3.32 10.99 8.25
N TYR A 9 3.89 11.50 7.18
CA TYR A 9 4.91 12.54 7.19
C TYR A 9 4.42 13.75 6.38
N ASP A 10 4.95 14.93 6.73
CA ASP A 10 4.69 16.21 6.05
C ASP A 10 3.22 16.59 5.90
N LEU A 11 2.34 16.07 6.78
CA LEU A 11 0.91 16.39 6.75
C LEU A 11 0.68 17.87 7.01
N LYS A 12 1.23 18.39 8.12
CA LYS A 12 1.07 19.78 8.52
C LYS A 12 1.68 20.70 7.47
N GLU A 13 2.91 20.38 7.07
CA GLU A 13 3.71 21.12 6.14
C GLU A 13 3.06 21.22 4.76
N SER A 14 2.58 20.10 4.22
CA SER A 14 1.93 20.06 2.91
C SER A 14 0.57 20.78 2.92
N VAL A 15 -0.20 20.66 3.99
CA VAL A 15 -1.48 21.38 4.13
C VAL A 15 -1.23 22.88 4.20
N ILE A 16 -0.27 23.35 4.98
CA ILE A 16 0.11 24.77 5.03
C ILE A 16 0.58 25.25 3.66
N ALA A 17 1.43 24.47 2.98
CA ALA A 17 1.99 24.83 1.68
C ALA A 17 0.94 24.90 0.55
N CYS A 18 -0.26 24.32 0.72
CA CYS A 18 -1.30 24.33 -0.31
C CYS A 18 -1.77 25.75 -0.70
N ARG A 19 -1.48 26.75 0.14
CA ARG A 19 -1.77 28.17 -0.09
C ARG A 19 -0.63 28.95 -0.74
N ASN A 20 0.57 28.37 -0.89
CA ASN A 20 1.77 29.07 -1.34
C ASN A 20 1.61 29.75 -2.71
N ALA A 21 0.83 29.17 -3.62
CA ALA A 21 0.57 29.77 -4.93
C ALA A 21 -0.11 31.16 -4.86
N MET A 22 -0.70 31.51 -3.72
CA MET A 22 -1.38 32.79 -3.46
C MET A 22 -0.69 33.63 -2.38
N ARG A 23 0.43 33.18 -1.82
CA ARG A 23 1.16 33.92 -0.78
C ARG A 23 2.23 34.81 -1.41
N LEU A 24 2.46 35.97 -0.79
CA LEU A 24 3.58 36.86 -1.12
C LEU A 24 4.82 36.55 -0.28
N GLU A 25 4.63 35.90 0.87
CA GLU A 25 5.67 35.57 1.84
C GLU A 25 5.60 34.09 2.25
N VAL A 26 6.73 33.56 2.69
CA VAL A 26 6.81 32.18 3.19
C VAL A 26 6.03 32.07 4.50
N PRO A 27 5.14 31.07 4.65
CA PRO A 27 4.38 30.92 5.89
C PRO A 27 5.26 30.45 7.05
N GLU A 28 4.83 30.78 8.26
CA GLU A 28 5.24 30.04 9.45
C GLU A 28 4.42 28.74 9.55
N TYR A 29 5.06 27.70 10.08
CA TYR A 29 4.46 26.36 10.17
C TYR A 29 3.82 26.15 11.56
N THR A 30 2.85 26.99 11.90
CA THR A 30 2.12 26.95 13.18
C THR A 30 0.82 26.14 13.08
N ASP A 31 0.21 25.81 14.21
CA ASP A 31 -1.08 25.09 14.23
C ASP A 31 -2.24 25.99 13.76
N GLU A 32 -2.17 27.30 14.06
CA GLU A 32 -3.15 28.27 13.56
C GLU A 32 -3.12 28.35 12.03
N GLU A 33 -1.92 28.36 11.43
CA GLU A 33 -1.77 28.39 9.98
C GLU A 33 -2.19 27.08 9.34
N PHE A 34 -1.99 25.95 10.02
CA PHE A 34 -2.52 24.65 9.60
C PHE A 34 -4.04 24.66 9.54
N GLU A 35 -4.74 25.09 10.60
CA GLU A 35 -6.21 25.13 10.64
C GLU A 35 -6.80 26.06 9.56
N ALA A 36 -6.18 27.23 9.34
CA ALA A 36 -6.57 28.13 8.26
C ALA A 36 -6.35 27.50 6.88
N SER A 37 -5.24 26.79 6.70
CA SER A 37 -4.88 26.15 5.44
C SER A 37 -5.68 24.88 5.16
N LEU A 38 -6.09 24.14 6.19
CA LEU A 38 -6.93 22.95 6.07
C LEU A 38 -8.27 23.29 5.40
N LYS A 39 -8.92 24.40 5.79
CA LYS A 39 -10.16 24.88 5.14
C LYS A 39 -9.96 25.11 3.63
N ARG A 40 -8.78 25.57 3.21
CA ARG A 40 -8.44 25.73 1.79
C ARG A 40 -8.12 24.39 1.13
N ALA A 41 -7.37 23.52 1.79
CA ALA A 41 -7.02 22.19 1.31
C ALA A 41 -8.28 21.37 0.95
N ILE A 42 -9.31 21.41 1.80
CA ILE A 42 -10.61 20.76 1.55
C ILE A 42 -11.26 21.32 0.28
N LYS A 43 -11.33 22.66 0.12
CA LYS A 43 -11.88 23.29 -1.10
C LYS A 43 -11.10 22.90 -2.35
N LEU A 44 -9.77 22.77 -2.26
CA LEU A 44 -8.92 22.32 -3.38
C LEU A 44 -9.20 20.85 -3.74
N CYS A 45 -9.43 20.01 -2.73
CA CYS A 45 -9.80 18.61 -2.90
C CYS A 45 -11.16 18.46 -3.59
N GLU A 46 -12.15 19.26 -3.20
CA GLU A 46 -13.46 19.35 -3.86
C GLU A 46 -13.35 19.83 -5.31
N ALA A 47 -12.59 20.90 -5.55
CA ALA A 47 -12.34 21.40 -6.91
C ALA A 47 -11.66 20.35 -7.81
N SER A 48 -10.88 19.43 -7.20
CA SER A 48 -10.18 18.35 -7.90
C SER A 48 -11.05 17.12 -8.20
N LYS A 49 -12.34 17.13 -7.85
CA LYS A 49 -13.30 16.11 -8.29
C LYS A 49 -13.72 16.28 -9.75
N GLY A 50 -13.63 17.50 -10.27
CA GLY A 50 -13.99 17.86 -11.65
C GLY A 50 -12.95 17.44 -12.69
N PRO A 51 -13.04 17.97 -13.92
CA PRO A 51 -12.11 17.64 -15.01
C PRO A 51 -10.68 18.09 -14.71
N VAL A 52 -10.50 19.14 -13.91
CA VAL A 52 -9.20 19.65 -13.49
C VAL A 52 -8.78 18.97 -12.18
N LYS A 53 -7.80 18.07 -12.25
CA LYS A 53 -7.36 17.27 -11.09
C LYS A 53 -6.18 17.84 -10.32
N CYS A 54 -5.55 18.92 -10.81
CA CYS A 54 -4.27 19.40 -10.28
C CYS A 54 -4.36 20.32 -9.05
N HIS A 55 -5.56 20.75 -8.63
CA HIS A 55 -5.70 21.73 -7.56
C HIS A 55 -5.28 21.19 -6.18
N ALA A 56 -5.40 19.87 -5.96
CA ALA A 56 -5.02 19.22 -4.71
C ALA A 56 -3.62 18.59 -4.75
N ASN A 57 -2.71 19.12 -5.57
CA ASN A 57 -1.35 18.59 -5.74
C ASN A 57 -0.53 18.56 -4.42
N PHE A 58 -0.90 19.33 -3.40
CA PHE A 58 -0.27 19.27 -2.08
C PHE A 58 -0.31 17.85 -1.46
N ARG A 59 -1.27 17.00 -1.85
CA ARG A 59 -1.34 15.59 -1.41
C ARG A 59 -0.14 14.76 -1.83
N THR A 60 0.61 15.19 -2.84
CA THR A 60 1.85 14.52 -3.25
C THR A 60 2.96 14.66 -2.20
N GLY A 61 2.90 15.72 -1.38
CA GLY A 61 3.83 15.97 -0.27
C GLY A 61 3.51 15.18 1.00
N ILE A 62 2.25 14.82 1.23
CA ILE A 62 1.84 14.05 2.42
C ILE A 62 2.23 12.58 2.21
N ARG A 63 3.37 12.17 2.75
CA ARG A 63 3.92 10.81 2.59
C ARG A 63 3.34 9.86 3.62
N VAL A 64 3.13 8.60 3.22
CA VAL A 64 2.67 7.52 4.08
C VAL A 64 3.57 6.32 3.90
N SER A 65 4.18 5.84 4.98
CA SER A 65 4.94 4.60 4.99
C SER A 65 4.30 3.59 5.93
N PHE A 66 4.19 2.34 5.50
CA PHE A 66 3.52 1.29 6.26
C PHE A 66 4.06 -0.09 5.86
N ASP A 67 3.91 -1.04 6.78
CA ASP A 67 4.15 -2.45 6.50
C ASP A 67 2.82 -3.09 6.11
N ILE A 68 2.83 -3.92 5.08
CA ILE A 68 1.65 -4.62 4.58
C ILE A 68 1.93 -6.10 4.42
N LYS A 69 1.04 -6.93 4.96
CA LYS A 69 0.97 -8.38 4.73
C LYS A 69 -0.17 -8.71 3.78
N TYR A 70 0.14 -9.39 2.68
CA TYR A 70 -0.76 -9.53 1.54
C TYR A 70 -0.57 -10.87 0.80
N PRO A 71 -1.60 -11.38 0.11
CA PRO A 71 -1.47 -12.56 -0.73
C PRO A 71 -0.76 -12.23 -2.05
N ASN A 72 0.14 -13.07 -2.52
CA ASN A 72 1.02 -12.78 -3.66
C ASN A 72 0.28 -12.36 -4.96
N TYR A 73 -0.94 -12.86 -5.21
CA TYR A 73 -1.70 -12.53 -6.43
C TYR A 73 -2.03 -11.04 -6.60
N ILE A 74 -2.03 -10.21 -5.54
CA ILE A 74 -2.31 -8.78 -5.70
C ILE A 74 -1.07 -7.98 -6.15
N SER A 75 0.13 -8.57 -6.13
CA SER A 75 1.38 -7.86 -6.44
C SER A 75 1.35 -7.15 -7.80
N PRO A 76 0.93 -7.80 -8.91
CA PRO A 76 0.91 -7.15 -10.22
C PRO A 76 -0.04 -5.94 -10.24
N GLU A 77 -1.13 -6.00 -9.48
CA GLU A 77 -2.10 -4.92 -9.39
C GLU A 77 -1.59 -3.73 -8.57
N MET A 78 -0.82 -4.00 -7.50
CA MET A 78 -0.18 -2.97 -6.68
C MET A 78 0.93 -2.24 -7.46
N GLN A 79 1.70 -2.97 -8.26
CA GLN A 79 2.80 -2.43 -9.07
C GLN A 79 2.35 -1.51 -10.21
N ARG A 80 1.04 -1.41 -10.51
CA ARG A 80 0.50 -0.44 -11.48
C ARG A 80 0.45 0.99 -10.96
N TYR A 81 0.63 1.18 -9.66
CA TYR A 81 0.55 2.49 -9.03
C TYR A 81 1.93 3.14 -8.95
N HIS A 82 2.04 4.35 -9.49
CA HIS A 82 3.24 5.18 -9.36
C HIS A 82 3.35 5.76 -7.96
N TRP A 83 4.55 6.09 -7.48
CA TRP A 83 4.76 6.54 -6.10
C TRP A 83 4.21 5.57 -5.04
N PHE A 84 4.06 4.28 -5.38
CA PHE A 84 3.81 3.19 -4.44
C PHE A 84 5.11 2.40 -4.33
N ASP A 85 6.08 3.02 -3.66
CA ASP A 85 7.46 2.56 -3.65
C ASP A 85 7.60 1.40 -2.67
N ILE A 86 7.88 0.21 -3.20
CA ILE A 86 8.22 -0.96 -2.38
C ILE A 86 9.62 -0.73 -1.84
N VAL A 87 9.72 -0.36 -0.56
CA VAL A 87 11.00 -0.12 0.13
C VAL A 87 11.79 -1.42 0.20
N THR A 88 11.12 -2.50 0.62
CA THR A 88 11.64 -3.87 0.58
C THR A 88 10.50 -4.86 0.75
N SER A 89 10.67 -6.08 0.26
CA SER A 89 9.68 -7.16 0.38
C SER A 89 10.31 -8.45 0.87
N SER A 90 9.50 -9.32 1.47
CA SER A 90 9.89 -10.68 1.79
C SER A 90 10.25 -11.43 0.52
N SER A 91 11.53 -11.82 0.38
CA SER A 91 12.03 -12.51 -0.82
C SER A 91 11.62 -13.97 -0.81
N LYS A 92 10.81 -14.37 -1.80
CA LYS A 92 10.55 -15.78 -2.09
C LYS A 92 11.84 -16.52 -2.43
N MET A 93 12.69 -15.92 -3.26
CA MET A 93 13.94 -16.52 -3.71
C MET A 93 14.86 -16.91 -2.53
N HIS A 94 14.91 -16.11 -1.47
CA HIS A 94 15.75 -16.41 -0.30
C HIS A 94 15.06 -17.20 0.81
N ARG A 95 13.73 -17.07 0.97
CA ARG A 95 13.03 -17.54 2.17
C ARG A 95 12.10 -18.71 1.94
N ILE A 96 11.69 -19.01 0.70
CA ILE A 96 10.64 -20.01 0.42
C ILE A 96 10.91 -21.38 1.04
N MET A 97 12.17 -21.80 1.07
CA MET A 97 12.60 -23.09 1.64
C MET A 97 12.46 -23.16 3.17
N GLN A 98 12.35 -22.02 3.84
CA GLN A 98 12.22 -21.88 5.29
C GLN A 98 10.80 -21.46 5.71
N MET A 99 9.87 -21.33 4.76
CA MET A 99 8.50 -20.92 5.04
C MET A 99 7.70 -22.10 5.59
N ASP A 100 6.90 -21.85 6.62
CA ASP A 100 5.92 -22.79 7.15
C ASP A 100 4.61 -22.65 6.35
N PHE A 101 4.37 -23.55 5.40
CA PHE A 101 3.20 -23.53 4.51
C PHE A 101 1.87 -23.79 5.22
N ASP A 102 1.88 -24.35 6.44
CA ASP A 102 0.65 -24.45 7.24
C ASP A 102 0.20 -23.08 7.76
N LYS A 103 1.12 -22.11 7.87
CA LYS A 103 0.88 -20.79 8.47
C LYS A 103 0.99 -19.63 7.50
N CYS A 104 1.69 -19.80 6.39
CA CYS A 104 1.99 -18.72 5.46
C CYS A 104 1.01 -18.64 4.29
N CYS A 105 0.06 -19.55 4.15
CA CYS A 105 -0.99 -19.48 3.12
C CYS A 105 -2.27 -18.81 3.64
N ASN A 106 -3.00 -18.14 2.75
CA ASN A 106 -4.35 -17.68 3.06
C ASN A 106 -5.34 -18.85 3.13
N GLN A 107 -6.54 -18.59 3.67
CA GLN A 107 -7.59 -19.60 3.88
C GLN A 107 -8.12 -20.28 2.60
N TRP A 108 -7.79 -19.74 1.41
CA TRP A 108 -8.28 -20.25 0.13
C TRP A 108 -7.32 -21.25 -0.53
N VAL A 109 -6.10 -21.40 0.00
CA VAL A 109 -5.15 -22.42 -0.49
C VAL A 109 -5.57 -23.78 0.06
N THR A 110 -5.63 -24.79 -0.81
CA THR A 110 -6.08 -26.13 -0.44
C THR A 110 -5.02 -26.89 0.36
N GLN A 111 -5.45 -27.89 1.12
CA GLN A 111 -4.54 -28.74 1.90
C GLN A 111 -3.61 -29.56 1.00
N GLU A 112 -4.06 -29.99 -0.18
CA GLU A 112 -3.24 -30.71 -1.17
C GLU A 112 -2.10 -29.82 -1.68
N THR A 113 -2.39 -28.53 -1.91
CA THR A 113 -1.38 -27.55 -2.34
C THR A 113 -0.34 -27.35 -1.24
N ILE A 114 -0.76 -27.22 0.02
CA ILE A 114 0.14 -27.10 1.18
C ILE A 114 1.01 -28.36 1.33
N ALA A 115 0.40 -29.55 1.25
CA ALA A 115 1.10 -30.83 1.31
C ALA A 115 2.11 -31.00 0.18
N GLN A 116 1.76 -30.59 -1.04
CA GLN A 116 2.68 -30.58 -2.18
C GLN A 116 3.88 -29.68 -1.90
N MET A 117 3.67 -28.46 -1.40
CA MET A 117 4.79 -27.55 -1.10
C MET A 117 5.74 -28.13 -0.07
N LYS A 118 5.22 -28.75 1.00
CA LYS A 118 6.04 -29.45 2.01
C LYS A 118 6.87 -30.58 1.41
N ARG A 119 6.26 -31.40 0.55
CA ARG A 119 6.95 -32.50 -0.15
C ARG A 119 8.07 -31.98 -1.06
N LEU A 120 7.84 -30.91 -1.81
CA LEU A 120 8.84 -30.31 -2.69
C LEU A 120 10.02 -29.73 -1.89
N ILE A 121 9.75 -29.08 -0.75
CA ILE A 121 10.79 -28.56 0.15
C ILE A 121 11.60 -29.70 0.77
N ALA A 122 10.95 -30.80 1.18
CA ALA A 122 11.66 -31.97 1.69
C ALA A 122 12.63 -32.53 0.64
N LYS A 123 12.17 -32.69 -0.61
CA LYS A 123 13.02 -33.12 -1.74
C LYS A 123 14.19 -32.17 -1.97
N TYR A 124 13.96 -30.86 -1.92
CA TYR A 124 15.05 -29.87 -2.03
C TYR A 124 16.06 -29.97 -0.88
N ASN A 125 15.60 -30.28 0.35
CA ASN A 125 16.50 -30.42 1.49
C ASN A 125 17.35 -31.69 1.41
N GLU A 126 16.85 -32.74 0.77
CA GLU A 126 17.60 -33.96 0.45
C GLU A 126 18.61 -33.73 -0.68
N ASP A 127 18.22 -33.00 -1.74
CA ASP A 127 19.07 -32.62 -2.87
C ASP A 127 18.87 -31.14 -3.23
N LYS A 128 19.87 -30.31 -2.89
CA LYS A 128 19.87 -28.86 -3.07
C LYS A 128 20.18 -28.42 -4.51
N SER A 129 19.81 -29.22 -5.50
CA SER A 129 19.97 -28.90 -6.92
C SER A 129 19.13 -27.69 -7.35
N GLU A 130 19.59 -27.01 -8.39
CA GLU A 130 18.87 -25.89 -9.01
C GLU A 130 17.48 -26.32 -9.51
N GLU A 131 17.36 -27.54 -10.03
CA GLU A 131 16.09 -28.10 -10.48
C GLU A 131 15.06 -28.20 -9.35
N ASN A 132 15.46 -28.76 -8.20
CA ASN A 132 14.57 -28.86 -7.04
C ASN A 132 14.23 -27.46 -6.49
N PHE A 133 15.19 -26.53 -6.50
CA PHE A 133 14.95 -25.14 -6.12
C PHE A 133 13.87 -24.49 -6.99
N MET A 134 14.05 -24.57 -8.31
CA MET A 134 13.13 -24.00 -9.29
C MET A 134 11.76 -24.69 -9.24
N THR A 135 11.72 -25.99 -8.94
CA THR A 135 10.48 -26.73 -8.75
C THR A 135 9.67 -26.17 -7.57
N VAL A 136 10.30 -25.95 -6.40
CA VAL A 136 9.63 -25.32 -5.25
C VAL A 136 9.16 -23.92 -5.60
N LEU A 137 10.03 -23.09 -6.18
CA LEU A 137 9.72 -21.70 -6.50
C LEU A 137 8.53 -21.59 -7.47
N SER A 138 8.52 -22.40 -8.52
CA SER A 138 7.52 -22.36 -9.59
C SER A 138 6.15 -22.87 -9.14
N ASN A 139 6.11 -23.77 -8.16
CA ASN A 139 4.87 -24.34 -7.64
C ASN A 139 4.30 -23.56 -6.43
N CYS A 140 4.98 -22.52 -5.97
CA CYS A 140 4.51 -21.71 -4.86
C CYS A 140 3.13 -21.10 -5.15
N PRO A 141 2.11 -21.36 -4.31
CA PRO A 141 0.76 -20.88 -4.56
C PRO A 141 0.69 -19.36 -4.50
N GLN A 142 -0.12 -18.76 -5.38
CA GLN A 142 -0.38 -17.32 -5.38
C GLN A 142 -1.06 -16.82 -4.10
N GLY A 143 -1.70 -17.72 -3.33
CA GLY A 143 -2.28 -17.44 -2.02
C GLY A 143 -1.28 -17.41 -0.86
N VAL A 144 0.03 -17.56 -1.14
CA VAL A 144 1.07 -17.34 -0.13
C VAL A 144 1.05 -15.88 0.35
N MET A 145 1.05 -15.71 1.67
CA MET A 145 1.08 -14.42 2.34
C MET A 145 2.52 -13.94 2.43
N LEU A 146 2.80 -12.83 1.76
CA LEU A 146 4.07 -12.11 1.79
C LEU A 146 3.89 -10.82 2.58
N PHE A 147 4.99 -10.15 2.86
CA PHE A 147 4.94 -8.82 3.46
C PHE A 147 5.98 -7.90 2.82
N MET A 148 5.70 -6.61 2.85
CA MET A 148 6.60 -5.58 2.35
C MET A 148 6.39 -4.28 3.11
N ARG A 149 7.42 -3.43 3.10
CA ARG A 149 7.28 -2.03 3.51
C ARG A 149 7.09 -1.18 2.27
N VAL A 150 6.08 -0.33 2.30
CA VAL A 150 5.72 0.57 1.20
C VAL A 150 5.82 2.01 1.68
N SER A 151 6.27 2.89 0.79
CA SER A 151 6.14 4.34 0.93
C SER A 151 5.32 4.90 -0.22
N THR A 152 4.34 5.74 0.08
CA THR A 152 3.47 6.39 -0.90
C THR A 152 3.02 7.77 -0.45
N ASN A 153 2.00 8.37 -1.08
CA ASN A 153 1.44 9.66 -0.70
C ASN A 153 -0.09 9.70 -0.79
N TYR A 154 -0.71 10.73 -0.23
CA TYR A 154 -2.17 10.87 -0.21
C TYR A 154 -2.78 10.96 -1.62
N GLU A 155 -2.06 11.50 -2.61
CA GLU A 155 -2.55 11.57 -4.00
C GLU A 155 -2.69 10.18 -4.62
N GLN A 156 -1.68 9.34 -4.39
CA GLN A 156 -1.69 7.96 -4.88
C GLN A 156 -2.73 7.13 -4.14
N LEU A 157 -2.88 7.31 -2.82
CA LEU A 157 -3.92 6.66 -2.03
C LEU A 157 -5.32 7.05 -2.50
N ARG A 158 -5.56 8.32 -2.87
CA ARG A 158 -6.82 8.75 -3.49
C ARG A 158 -7.08 8.00 -4.79
N THR A 159 -6.08 7.92 -5.66
CA THR A 159 -6.18 7.20 -6.93
C THR A 159 -6.53 5.72 -6.70
N ILE A 160 -5.85 5.08 -5.75
CA ILE A 160 -6.14 3.70 -5.35
C ILE A 160 -7.56 3.58 -4.83
N TYR A 161 -7.97 4.42 -3.87
CA TYR A 161 -9.29 4.38 -3.26
C TYR A 161 -10.41 4.47 -4.31
N LEU A 162 -10.33 5.44 -5.21
CA LEU A 162 -11.33 5.63 -6.28
C LEU A 162 -11.45 4.42 -7.21
N GLN A 163 -10.33 3.75 -7.51
CA GLN A 163 -10.32 2.59 -8.39
C GLN A 163 -10.68 1.27 -7.69
N ARG A 164 -10.45 1.17 -6.38
CA ARG A 164 -10.42 -0.11 -5.66
C ARG A 164 -11.48 -0.28 -4.57
N LYS A 165 -12.19 0.79 -4.16
CA LYS A 165 -13.19 0.72 -3.08
C LYS A 165 -14.30 -0.32 -3.30
N SER A 166 -14.67 -0.56 -4.57
CA SER A 166 -15.70 -1.55 -4.95
C SER A 166 -15.10 -2.78 -5.67
N HIS A 167 -13.80 -3.04 -5.48
CA HIS A 167 -13.11 -4.11 -6.20
C HIS A 167 -13.62 -5.50 -5.81
N LYS A 168 -13.48 -6.47 -6.73
CA LYS A 168 -13.91 -7.87 -6.52
C LYS A 168 -13.09 -8.56 -5.42
N LEU A 169 -11.77 -8.36 -5.44
CA LEU A 169 -10.86 -8.88 -4.42
C LEU A 169 -11.12 -8.19 -3.06
N PRO A 170 -11.39 -8.96 -1.98
CA PRO A 170 -11.68 -8.39 -0.67
C PRO A 170 -10.48 -7.62 -0.09
N GLU A 171 -9.25 -8.01 -0.44
CA GLU A 171 -8.03 -7.35 0.05
C GLU A 171 -7.96 -5.87 -0.36
N TRP A 172 -8.43 -5.54 -1.56
CA TRP A 172 -8.49 -4.15 -2.02
C TRP A 172 -9.54 -3.34 -1.27
N ARG A 173 -10.66 -3.96 -0.90
CA ARG A 173 -11.69 -3.31 -0.07
C ARG A 173 -11.15 -3.05 1.33
N MET A 174 -10.49 -4.04 1.94
CA MET A 174 -9.78 -3.87 3.21
C MET A 174 -8.71 -2.76 3.14
N PHE A 175 -7.96 -2.68 2.04
CA PHE A 175 -6.99 -1.60 1.83
C PHE A 175 -7.68 -0.22 1.78
N CYS A 176 -8.83 -0.10 1.11
CA CYS A 176 -9.60 1.14 1.05
C CYS A 176 -10.24 1.52 2.39
N GLU A 177 -10.71 0.54 3.16
CA GLU A 177 -11.17 0.75 4.53
C GLU A 177 -10.03 1.28 5.41
N TRP A 178 -8.82 0.73 5.28
CA TRP A 178 -7.65 1.25 5.97
C TRP A 178 -7.28 2.68 5.53
N ILE A 179 -7.34 3.00 4.23
CA ILE A 179 -7.13 4.38 3.75
C ILE A 179 -8.04 5.36 4.49
N ALA A 180 -9.30 4.98 4.72
CA ALA A 180 -10.28 5.81 5.42
C ALA A 180 -9.94 6.07 6.91
N THR A 181 -9.00 5.31 7.49
CA THR A 181 -8.53 5.52 8.88
C THR A 181 -7.37 6.50 9.00
N LEU A 182 -6.77 6.92 7.87
CA LEU A 182 -5.66 7.87 7.89
C LEU A 182 -6.12 9.27 8.36
N PRO A 183 -5.23 10.08 8.95
CA PRO A 183 -5.54 11.45 9.35
C PRO A 183 -6.16 12.26 8.21
N TYR A 184 -7.33 12.85 8.46
CA TYR A 184 -8.09 13.63 7.48
C TYR A 184 -8.40 12.88 6.16
N ALA A 185 -8.50 11.55 6.19
CA ALA A 185 -8.76 10.75 4.99
C ALA A 185 -10.09 11.10 4.34
N LYS A 186 -11.14 11.37 5.13
CA LYS A 186 -12.46 11.76 4.63
C LYS A 186 -12.36 13.04 3.82
N GLU A 187 -11.69 14.03 4.36
CA GLU A 187 -11.60 15.37 3.81
C GLU A 187 -10.61 15.47 2.63
N LEU A 188 -9.44 14.81 2.75
CA LEU A 188 -8.32 15.01 1.82
C LEU A 188 -8.18 13.89 0.78
N ILE A 189 -8.49 12.65 1.14
CA ILE A 189 -8.30 11.48 0.25
C ILE A 189 -9.62 11.10 -0.44
N ILE A 190 -10.66 10.85 0.35
CA ILE A 190 -11.99 10.42 -0.11
C ILE A 190 -12.73 11.62 -0.73
N CYS A 191 -12.59 12.78 -0.08
CA CYS A 191 -13.34 14.00 -0.32
C CYS A 191 -14.84 13.80 -0.04
N GLU A 192 -15.19 13.45 1.19
CA GLU A 192 -16.56 13.33 1.73
C GLU A 192 -16.73 14.22 2.97
#